data_AF-A0A935F7N1-F1
#
_entry.id   AF-A0A935F7N1-F1
#
_cell.length_a   1.000
_cell.length_b   1.000
_cell.length_c   1.000
_cell.angle_alpha   90.00
_cell.angle_beta   90.00
_cell.angle_gamma   90.00
#
_symmetry.space_group_name_H-M   'P 1'
#
loop_
_entity.id
_entity.type
_entity.pdbx_description
1 polymer ?
#
loop_
_entity_poly.entity_id
_entity_poly.type
_entity_poly.pdbx_seq_one_letter_code
_entity_poly.pdbx_strand_id
1 'polypeptide(L)'
;MAAPKKRASAKAARAQDPASGKTWKPGAGEAWSEASGPAAHVKPSHQDEAHAPRRKTLDLGFPSWCLGDVCAADVKEYLRHSDTILIPKASLEQHGAHLPLFCDSITADEVARRAGRKAGILYTPTLWMGYSPQHLKAPGEGTGTITLRVDTYLNLLYDIGRSLIHHGFRRLVFVNGHGSNVKVVDPVLRKLRSETGALIAYYRPYAERYLGMLEDVLEGPVEETPGWHAGELETSQCLCHDPRLVRMERAVKDKARAPAWLGSGWTKKDGMPDIEFQGYRYFDMPFEHGEFTESGVMGNPHRAAAYKGEIAFNRFANHLIDAVHEFEKVDVKVRNADWTAGKTMGGTA
;
A
#
# COMPACT_ATOMS: atom_id res chain seq x y z
N MET A 1 61.45 42.65 -22.10
CA MET A 1 60.95 41.39 -22.70
C MET A 1 59.53 41.18 -22.17
N ALA A 2 58.48 41.79 -22.72
CA ALA A 2 57.66 41.32 -23.87
C ALA A 2 57.40 39.80 -23.79
N ALA A 3 56.20 39.23 -23.63
CA ALA A 3 54.82 39.74 -23.75
C ALA A 3 53.83 38.80 -22.99
N PRO A 4 52.61 39.27 -22.64
CA PRO A 4 51.53 38.42 -22.12
C PRO A 4 50.73 37.79 -23.28
N LYS A 5 50.43 36.48 -23.23
CA LYS A 5 49.57 35.83 -24.24
C LYS A 5 48.16 35.56 -23.69
N LYS A 6 47.26 36.40 -24.22
CA LYS A 6 45.80 36.38 -24.38
C LYS A 6 45.02 35.09 -24.05
N ARG A 7 43.87 35.32 -23.41
CA ARG A 7 42.65 34.50 -23.44
C ARG A 7 42.28 34.09 -24.88
N ALA A 8 41.86 32.84 -25.03
CA ALA A 8 40.90 32.43 -26.06
C ALA A 8 40.06 31.25 -25.55
N SER A 9 38.75 31.43 -25.58
CA SER A 9 37.71 30.44 -25.38
C SER A 9 37.67 29.41 -26.52
N ALA A 10 37.57 28.12 -26.22
CA ALA A 10 37.12 27.09 -27.16
C ALA A 10 36.42 25.97 -26.37
N LYS A 11 35.09 26.05 -26.29
CA LYS A 11 34.15 25.16 -27.00
C LYS A 11 34.38 23.67 -26.71
N ALA A 12 33.51 23.14 -25.86
CA ALA A 12 33.27 21.71 -25.71
C ALA A 12 32.96 21.08 -27.08
N ALA A 13 33.78 20.11 -27.48
CA ALA A 13 33.52 19.29 -28.65
C ALA A 13 32.38 18.32 -28.33
N ARG A 14 31.20 18.58 -28.92
CA ARG A 14 30.11 17.61 -29.06
C ARG A 14 30.58 16.51 -30.00
N ALA A 15 30.61 15.27 -29.53
CA ALA A 15 30.53 14.12 -30.42
C ALA A 15 29.14 14.12 -31.06
N GLN A 16 29.09 14.25 -32.39
CA GLN A 16 27.89 14.11 -33.20
C GLN A 16 27.76 12.65 -33.64
N ASP A 17 26.61 12.06 -33.34
CA ASP A 17 26.07 10.87 -34.00
C ASP A 17 25.34 11.31 -35.29
N PRO A 18 25.69 10.80 -36.49
CA PRO A 18 25.15 11.29 -37.75
C PRO A 18 23.95 10.44 -38.21
N ALA A 19 22.74 10.69 -37.69
CA ALA A 19 21.50 10.27 -38.37
C ALA A 19 20.24 10.95 -37.79
N SER A 20 19.99 12.19 -38.19
CA SER A 20 18.66 12.77 -38.50
C SER A 20 18.70 14.30 -38.31
N GLY A 21 18.76 15.01 -39.43
CA GLY A 21 18.80 16.47 -39.46
C GLY A 21 17.45 17.12 -39.14
N LYS A 22 17.07 17.22 -37.86
CA LYS A 22 15.99 18.10 -37.42
C LYS A 22 16.36 18.85 -36.13
N THR A 23 16.54 20.16 -36.26
CA THR A 23 16.65 21.12 -35.15
C THR A 23 15.30 21.34 -34.49
N TRP A 24 15.18 21.07 -33.19
CA TRP A 24 13.99 21.40 -32.40
C TRP A 24 13.93 22.92 -32.14
N LYS A 25 12.79 23.54 -32.46
CA LYS A 25 12.39 24.87 -31.99
C LYS A 25 11.14 24.72 -31.10
N PRO A 26 11.05 25.41 -29.96
CA PRO A 26 9.81 25.43 -29.18
C PRO A 26 8.84 26.44 -29.80
N GLY A 27 7.73 25.94 -30.35
CA GLY A 27 6.51 26.68 -30.67
C GLY A 27 5.35 25.85 -30.14
N ALA A 28 4.57 26.37 -29.20
CA ALA A 28 3.26 26.98 -29.44
C ALA A 28 2.22 25.93 -29.82
N GLY A 29 1.17 25.84 -28.99
CA GLY A 29 0.33 24.66 -28.85
C GLY A 29 -0.32 24.15 -30.13
N GLU A 30 -0.27 22.84 -30.29
CA GLU A 30 -1.18 22.08 -31.14
C GLU A 30 -1.59 20.83 -30.39
N ALA A 31 -2.88 20.52 -30.53
CA ALA A 31 -3.62 19.50 -29.81
C ALA A 31 -2.96 18.11 -29.94
N TRP A 32 -3.00 17.35 -28.84
CA TRP A 32 -2.62 15.96 -28.81
C TRP A 32 -3.44 15.17 -29.84
N SER A 33 -2.78 14.73 -30.91
CA SER A 33 -3.31 13.75 -31.85
C SER A 33 -3.28 12.36 -31.23
N GLU A 34 -4.40 11.67 -31.32
CA GLU A 34 -4.71 10.31 -30.86
C GLU A 34 -3.66 9.24 -31.24
N ALA A 35 -2.58 9.16 -30.47
CA ALA A 35 -1.64 8.03 -30.50
C ALA A 35 -1.51 7.40 -29.11
N SER A 36 -2.65 7.07 -28.52
CA SER A 36 -2.80 6.05 -27.49
C SER A 36 -4.13 5.35 -27.78
N GLY A 37 -4.07 4.34 -28.65
CA GLY A 37 -5.22 3.47 -28.89
C GLY A 37 -5.72 2.87 -27.57
N PRO A 38 -7.00 2.46 -27.50
CA PRO A 38 -7.55 1.89 -26.28
C PRO A 38 -6.68 0.70 -25.89
N ALA A 39 -6.28 0.66 -24.62
CA ALA A 39 -5.73 -0.52 -24.00
C ALA A 39 -6.54 -1.72 -24.52
N ALA A 40 -5.88 -2.69 -25.14
CA ALA A 40 -6.55 -3.94 -25.47
C ALA A 40 -7.17 -4.42 -24.15
N HIS A 41 -8.49 -4.30 -24.07
CA HIS A 41 -9.26 -4.69 -22.91
C HIS A 41 -8.96 -6.18 -22.71
N VAL A 42 -8.07 -6.50 -21.78
CA VAL A 42 -8.04 -7.84 -21.21
C VAL A 42 -9.44 -8.03 -20.69
N LYS A 43 -10.19 -8.93 -21.33
CA LYS A 43 -11.54 -9.25 -20.89
C LYS A 43 -11.44 -9.66 -19.43
N PRO A 44 -12.24 -9.08 -18.52
CA PRO A 44 -12.33 -9.54 -17.15
C PRO A 44 -12.43 -11.06 -17.15
N SER A 45 -11.67 -11.74 -16.30
CA SER A 45 -11.81 -13.19 -16.22
C SER A 45 -13.23 -13.52 -15.72
N HIS A 46 -13.69 -14.76 -15.92
CA HIS A 46 -14.94 -15.20 -15.30
C HIS A 46 -14.96 -14.97 -13.78
N GLN A 47 -13.80 -14.91 -13.13
CA GLN A 47 -13.69 -14.62 -11.70
C GLN A 47 -13.91 -13.13 -11.37
N ASP A 48 -13.54 -12.23 -12.29
CA ASP A 48 -13.73 -10.78 -12.15
C ASP A 48 -15.21 -10.39 -12.31
N GLU A 49 -15.94 -11.05 -13.22
CA GLU A 49 -17.39 -10.85 -13.40
C GLU A 49 -18.21 -11.52 -12.30
N ALA A 50 -17.79 -12.71 -11.81
CA ALA A 50 -18.49 -13.45 -10.75
C ALA A 50 -18.43 -12.79 -9.36
N HIS A 51 -17.53 -11.81 -9.15
CA HIS A 51 -17.35 -11.08 -7.90
C HIS A 51 -18.07 -9.72 -7.87
N ALA A 52 -19.00 -9.44 -8.80
CA ALA A 52 -19.88 -8.29 -8.66
C ALA A 52 -20.65 -8.38 -7.33
N PRO A 53 -20.79 -7.27 -6.58
CA PRO A 53 -21.38 -7.29 -5.25
C PRO A 53 -22.77 -7.93 -5.28
N ARG A 54 -22.97 -8.99 -4.50
CA ARG A 54 -24.19 -9.80 -4.48
C ARG A 54 -25.40 -9.08 -3.85
N ARG A 55 -25.21 -7.86 -3.33
CA ARG A 55 -26.22 -7.04 -2.66
C ARG A 55 -26.25 -5.64 -3.27
N LYS A 56 -27.42 -4.99 -3.25
CA LYS A 56 -27.57 -3.59 -3.68
C LYS A 56 -26.66 -2.68 -2.85
N THR A 57 -25.93 -1.81 -3.54
CA THR A 57 -25.17 -0.69 -2.96
C THR A 57 -26.09 0.13 -2.06
N LEU A 58 -25.65 0.42 -0.83
CA LEU A 58 -26.31 1.42 0.00
C LEU A 58 -26.12 2.78 -0.69
N ASP A 59 -27.21 3.45 -1.05
CA ASP A 59 -27.18 4.78 -1.68
C ASP A 59 -27.92 5.78 -0.80
N LEU A 60 -27.15 6.66 -0.16
CA LEU A 60 -27.65 7.72 0.72
C LEU A 60 -27.48 9.11 0.09
N GLY A 61 -27.10 9.19 -1.20
CA GLY A 61 -26.86 10.46 -1.89
C GLY A 61 -25.61 11.22 -1.43
N PHE A 62 -24.69 10.57 -0.73
CA PHE A 62 -23.43 11.20 -0.29
C PHE A 62 -22.51 11.49 -1.48
N PRO A 63 -21.75 12.60 -1.45
CA PRO A 63 -20.80 12.93 -2.53
C PRO A 63 -19.62 11.96 -2.59
N SER A 64 -19.31 11.30 -1.47
CA SER A 64 -18.19 10.39 -1.28
C SER A 64 -18.49 9.49 -0.08
N TRP A 65 -17.80 8.35 0.01
CA TRP A 65 -17.85 7.45 1.16
C TRP A 65 -16.66 7.65 2.11
N CYS A 66 -15.79 8.61 1.82
CA CYS A 66 -14.75 9.05 2.75
C CYS A 66 -15.39 9.86 3.88
N LEU A 67 -15.10 9.51 5.13
CA LEU A 67 -15.58 10.20 6.32
C LEU A 67 -15.15 11.67 6.35
N GLY A 68 -14.03 12.02 5.70
CA GLY A 68 -13.55 13.40 5.58
C GLY A 68 -14.37 14.29 4.63
N ASP A 69 -15.23 13.70 3.80
CA ASP A 69 -16.01 14.41 2.77
C ASP A 69 -17.49 14.55 3.13
N VAL A 70 -17.92 14.01 4.28
CA VAL A 70 -19.32 14.00 4.73
C VAL A 70 -19.49 14.78 6.03
N CYS A 71 -20.72 15.20 6.35
CA CYS A 71 -21.00 15.93 7.58
C CYS A 71 -21.49 15.01 8.71
N ALA A 72 -21.52 15.53 9.94
CA ALA A 72 -21.97 14.75 11.11
C ALA A 72 -23.42 14.22 10.97
N ALA A 73 -24.28 14.93 10.24
CA ALA A 73 -25.65 14.49 9.97
C ALA A 73 -25.67 13.27 9.03
N ASP A 74 -24.78 13.22 8.04
CA ASP A 74 -24.63 12.09 7.10
C ASP A 74 -24.15 10.84 7.85
N VAL A 75 -23.17 10.98 8.74
CA VAL A 75 -22.70 9.86 9.58
C VAL A 75 -23.82 9.31 10.46
N LYS A 76 -24.64 10.20 11.04
CA LYS A 76 -25.81 9.79 11.83
C LYS A 76 -26.84 9.05 10.97
N GLU A 77 -27.05 9.47 9.73
CA GLU A 77 -27.93 8.77 8.79
C GLU A 77 -27.35 7.40 8.44
N TYR A 78 -26.07 7.31 8.09
CA TYR A 78 -25.38 6.05 7.78
C TYR A 78 -25.56 5.01 8.89
N LEU A 79 -25.37 5.42 10.14
CA LEU A 79 -25.50 4.55 11.33
C LEU A 79 -26.90 3.95 11.54
N ARG A 80 -27.93 4.46 10.85
CA ARG A 80 -29.27 3.84 10.84
C ARG A 80 -29.35 2.62 9.93
N HIS A 81 -28.42 2.48 8.99
CA HIS A 81 -28.40 1.42 7.97
C HIS A 81 -27.22 0.46 8.12
N SER A 82 -26.03 0.96 8.45
CA SER A 82 -24.84 0.16 8.71
C SER A 82 -23.99 0.80 9.80
N ASP A 83 -23.28 -0.04 10.56
CA ASP A 83 -22.34 0.39 11.60
C ASP A 83 -20.91 -0.12 11.33
N THR A 84 -20.66 -0.54 10.09
CA THR A 84 -19.36 -0.97 9.60
C THR A 84 -18.59 0.23 9.07
N ILE A 85 -17.28 0.29 9.36
CA ILE A 85 -16.38 1.29 8.79
C ILE A 85 -15.03 0.66 8.42
N LEU A 86 -14.47 1.11 7.30
CA LEU A 86 -13.12 0.75 6.87
C LEU A 86 -12.11 1.79 7.36
N ILE A 87 -10.94 1.33 7.78
CA ILE A 87 -9.85 2.19 8.27
C ILE A 87 -8.61 1.90 7.41
N PRO A 88 -8.48 2.54 6.22
CA PRO A 88 -7.30 2.38 5.39
C PRO A 88 -6.07 2.93 6.10
N LYS A 89 -5.02 2.10 6.16
CA LYS A 89 -3.74 2.45 6.79
C LYS A 89 -2.58 1.78 6.09
N ALA A 90 -1.42 2.44 6.10
CA ALA A 90 -0.30 2.06 5.27
C ALA A 90 1.03 2.49 5.89
N SER A 91 1.96 2.95 5.06
CA SER A 91 3.28 3.49 5.41
C SER A 91 3.66 4.57 4.38
N LEU A 92 4.69 5.33 4.73
CA LEU A 92 5.42 6.20 3.81
C LEU A 92 6.88 5.75 3.81
N GLU A 93 7.29 5.00 2.78
CA GLU A 93 8.58 4.33 2.77
C GLU A 93 9.13 4.09 1.37
N GLN A 94 10.44 3.86 1.31
CA GLN A 94 11.13 3.54 0.07
C GLN A 94 10.53 2.32 -0.63
N HIS A 95 10.39 2.38 -1.95
CA HIS A 95 9.90 1.29 -2.79
C HIS A 95 10.78 1.15 -4.04
N GLY A 96 12.08 0.96 -3.80
CA GLY A 96 13.09 1.06 -4.85
C GLY A 96 13.19 2.48 -5.42
N ALA A 97 13.97 2.63 -6.48
CA ALA A 97 14.20 3.94 -7.11
C ALA A 97 13.07 4.38 -8.06
N HIS A 98 12.12 3.49 -8.39
CA HIS A 98 11.11 3.70 -9.42
C HIS A 98 9.70 4.02 -8.90
N LEU A 99 9.35 3.65 -7.67
CA LEU A 99 8.01 3.89 -7.11
C LEU A 99 7.95 5.11 -6.19
N PRO A 100 6.77 5.73 -6.04
CA PRO A 100 6.57 6.77 -5.04
C PRO A 100 6.65 6.20 -3.62
N LEU A 101 7.04 7.05 -2.65
CA LEU A 101 7.04 6.71 -1.22
C LEU A 101 5.64 6.37 -0.67
N PHE A 102 4.59 6.77 -1.41
CA PHE A 102 3.18 6.60 -1.05
C PHE A 102 2.59 5.27 -1.55
N CYS A 103 3.41 4.35 -2.08
CA CYS A 103 2.99 3.08 -2.68
C CYS A 103 1.95 2.32 -1.84
N ASP A 104 2.28 2.03 -0.57
CA ASP A 104 1.37 1.31 0.34
C ASP A 104 0.03 2.04 0.56
N SER A 105 0.11 3.37 0.64
CA SER A 105 -1.06 4.22 0.88
C SER A 105 -1.97 4.25 -0.34
N ILE A 106 -1.42 4.22 -1.57
CA ILE A 106 -2.20 4.05 -2.81
C ILE A 106 -3.03 2.76 -2.72
N THR A 107 -2.42 1.66 -2.30
CA THR A 107 -3.11 0.37 -2.22
C THR A 107 -4.23 0.34 -1.20
N ALA A 108 -3.97 0.81 0.03
CA ALA A 108 -4.99 0.83 1.08
C ALA A 108 -6.16 1.77 0.73
N ASP A 109 -5.85 2.96 0.21
CA ASP A 109 -6.84 3.97 -0.16
C ASP A 109 -7.73 3.50 -1.30
N GLU A 110 -7.14 3.00 -2.39
CA GLU A 110 -7.88 2.64 -3.59
C GLU A 110 -8.82 1.46 -3.34
N VAL A 111 -8.41 0.49 -2.52
CA VAL A 111 -9.26 -0.64 -2.13
C VAL A 111 -10.44 -0.16 -1.27
N ALA A 112 -10.21 0.69 -0.27
CA ALA A 112 -11.27 1.23 0.58
C ALA A 112 -12.24 2.13 -0.21
N ARG A 113 -11.71 3.00 -1.08
CA ARG A 113 -12.49 3.89 -1.95
C ARG A 113 -13.37 3.11 -2.92
N ARG A 114 -12.84 2.06 -3.55
CA ARG A 114 -13.62 1.17 -4.43
C ARG A 114 -14.69 0.41 -3.65
N ALA A 115 -14.36 -0.10 -2.46
CA ALA A 115 -15.33 -0.77 -1.60
C ALA A 115 -16.48 0.17 -1.22
N GLY A 116 -16.15 1.39 -0.79
CA GLY A 116 -17.12 2.44 -0.48
C GLY A 116 -18.02 2.76 -1.66
N ARG A 117 -17.45 3.05 -2.84
CA ARG A 117 -18.24 3.34 -4.05
C ARG A 117 -19.15 2.19 -4.48
N LYS A 118 -18.70 0.94 -4.39
CA LYS A 118 -19.43 -0.23 -4.90
C LYS A 118 -20.50 -0.74 -3.93
N ALA A 119 -20.30 -0.62 -2.62
CA ALA A 119 -21.18 -1.20 -1.61
C ALA A 119 -21.83 -0.18 -0.67
N GLY A 120 -21.36 1.07 -0.68
CA GLY A 120 -21.85 2.11 0.21
C GLY A 120 -21.34 1.94 1.64
N ILE A 121 -20.02 1.74 1.78
CA ILE A 121 -19.36 1.52 3.08
C ILE A 121 -18.50 2.75 3.39
N LEU A 122 -18.72 3.39 4.54
CA LEU A 122 -17.87 4.50 4.97
C LEU A 122 -16.44 4.04 5.26
N TYR A 123 -15.48 4.91 4.96
CA TYR A 123 -14.07 4.70 5.31
C TYR A 123 -13.42 5.99 5.83
N THR A 124 -12.44 5.88 6.72
CA THR A 124 -11.70 7.06 7.22
C THR A 124 -10.73 7.58 6.16
N PRO A 125 -10.27 8.85 6.24
CA PRO A 125 -9.07 9.26 5.50
C PRO A 125 -7.91 8.29 5.76
N THR A 126 -7.11 8.03 4.72
CA THR A 126 -6.02 7.06 4.79
C THR A 126 -4.94 7.48 5.78
N LEU A 127 -4.63 6.58 6.71
CA LEU A 127 -3.51 6.74 7.65
C LEU A 127 -2.21 6.40 6.90
N TRP A 128 -1.63 7.41 6.27
CA TRP A 128 -0.44 7.27 5.43
C TRP A 128 0.86 7.03 6.22
N MET A 129 0.87 7.31 7.53
CA MET A 129 1.99 6.99 8.42
C MET A 129 1.80 5.61 9.05
N GLY A 130 2.88 4.83 9.11
CA GLY A 130 2.88 3.47 9.66
C GLY A 130 4.08 3.16 10.53
N TYR A 131 4.35 1.86 10.69
CA TYR A 131 5.53 1.32 11.37
C TYR A 131 6.47 0.68 10.34
N SER A 132 7.56 1.39 10.04
CA SER A 132 8.54 1.06 9.00
C SER A 132 10.00 1.41 9.36
N PRO A 133 10.47 1.22 10.62
CA PRO A 133 11.83 1.60 11.01
C PRO A 133 12.92 0.91 10.19
N GLN A 134 12.65 -0.31 9.69
CA GLN A 134 13.57 -1.07 8.86
C GLN A 134 13.97 -0.37 7.56
N HIS A 135 13.21 0.65 7.13
CA HIS A 135 13.48 1.45 5.93
C HIS A 135 14.22 2.76 6.22
N LEU A 136 14.56 3.07 7.48
CA LEU A 136 15.31 4.28 7.84
C LEU A 136 16.80 4.22 7.45
N LYS A 137 17.40 3.02 7.46
CA LYS A 137 18.84 2.81 7.24
C LYS A 137 19.69 3.74 8.14
N ALA A 138 20.94 3.99 7.77
CA ALA A 138 21.78 4.98 8.45
C ALA A 138 21.29 6.43 8.15
N PRO A 139 21.68 7.43 8.95
CA PRO A 139 21.32 8.83 8.71
C PRO A 139 21.65 9.29 7.28
N GLY A 140 20.62 9.73 6.55
CA GLY A 140 20.73 10.18 5.15
C GLY A 140 20.48 9.10 4.09
N GLU A 141 20.29 7.84 4.47
CA GLU A 141 20.15 6.72 3.52
C GLU A 141 18.70 6.28 3.27
N GLY A 142 17.83 6.29 4.30
CA GLY A 142 16.39 5.99 4.18
C GLY A 142 15.56 7.15 3.63
N THR A 143 16.12 7.91 2.67
CA THR A 143 15.61 9.24 2.27
C THR A 143 14.12 9.21 1.94
N GLY A 144 13.34 9.99 2.70
CA GLY A 144 11.91 10.19 2.51
C GLY A 144 10.99 9.25 3.32
N THR A 145 11.52 8.16 3.89
CA THR A 145 10.76 7.29 4.80
C THR A 145 10.35 8.07 6.05
N ILE A 146 9.07 8.00 6.42
CA ILE A 146 8.54 8.52 7.68
C ILE A 146 7.88 7.35 8.42
N THR A 147 8.44 7.00 9.57
CA THR A 147 7.90 5.95 10.45
C THR A 147 7.49 6.53 11.80
N LEU A 148 6.46 5.94 12.39
CA LEU A 148 6.10 6.17 13.79
C LEU A 148 6.86 5.21 14.69
N ARG A 149 7.11 5.64 15.93
CA ARG A 149 7.44 4.71 17.03
C ARG A 149 6.24 3.79 17.25
N VAL A 150 6.50 2.53 17.62
CA VAL A 150 5.44 1.54 17.84
C VAL A 150 4.37 2.03 18.81
N ASP A 151 4.75 2.63 19.95
CA ASP A 151 3.78 3.14 20.93
C ASP A 151 2.92 4.26 20.36
N THR A 152 3.49 5.16 19.56
CA THR A 152 2.74 6.24 18.90
C THR A 152 1.74 5.67 17.90
N TYR A 153 2.16 4.68 17.10
CA TYR A 153 1.30 4.02 16.13
C TYR A 153 0.15 3.26 16.80
N LEU A 154 0.43 2.50 17.87
CA LEU A 154 -0.61 1.77 18.59
C LEU A 154 -1.61 2.68 19.30
N ASN A 155 -1.13 3.75 19.95
CA ASN A 155 -2.01 4.74 20.56
C ASN A 155 -2.88 5.45 19.52
N LEU A 156 -2.32 5.83 18.36
CA LEU A 156 -3.09 6.41 17.26
C LEU A 156 -4.22 5.49 16.79
N LEU A 157 -3.94 4.21 16.54
CA LEU A 157 -4.94 3.25 16.11
C LEU A 157 -6.00 3.00 17.19
N TYR A 158 -5.60 2.99 18.46
CA TYR A 158 -6.52 2.85 19.59
C TYR A 158 -7.46 4.05 19.66
N ASP A 159 -6.95 5.27 19.58
CA ASP A 159 -7.72 6.51 19.69
C ASP A 159 -8.73 6.64 18.55
N ILE A 160 -8.33 6.28 17.31
CA ILE A 160 -9.25 6.23 16.16
C ILE A 160 -10.34 5.19 16.41
N GLY A 161 -9.96 3.96 16.76
CA GLY A 161 -10.92 2.88 16.97
C GLY A 161 -11.93 3.17 18.07
N ARG A 162 -11.45 3.70 19.20
CA ARG A 162 -12.28 4.09 20.35
C ARG A 162 -13.21 5.26 20.03
N SER A 163 -12.75 6.24 19.25
CA SER A 163 -13.59 7.36 18.80
C SER A 163 -14.72 6.87 17.89
N LEU A 164 -14.42 6.00 16.93
CA LEU A 164 -15.42 5.40 16.04
C LEU A 164 -16.44 4.55 16.81
N ILE A 165 -15.96 3.74 17.76
CA ILE A 165 -16.83 2.94 18.63
C ILE A 165 -17.76 3.84 19.48
N HIS A 166 -17.23 4.94 19.99
CA HIS A 166 -18.01 5.94 20.74
C HIS A 166 -19.13 6.56 19.89
N HIS A 167 -18.89 6.77 18.60
CA HIS A 167 -19.89 7.30 17.68
C HIS A 167 -20.96 6.30 17.24
N GLY A 168 -20.79 5.01 17.56
CA GLY A 168 -21.78 3.96 17.27
C GLY A 168 -21.35 2.92 16.24
N PHE A 169 -20.16 3.03 15.67
CA PHE A 169 -19.61 1.98 14.82
C PHE A 169 -19.33 0.72 15.65
N ARG A 170 -19.74 -0.45 15.16
CA ARG A 170 -19.59 -1.73 15.88
C ARG A 170 -18.63 -2.68 15.17
N ARG A 171 -18.35 -2.45 13.90
CA ARG A 171 -17.50 -3.29 13.04
C ARG A 171 -16.43 -2.42 12.40
N LEU A 172 -15.19 -2.58 12.85
CA LEU A 172 -14.04 -1.82 12.35
C LEU A 172 -13.15 -2.76 11.54
N VAL A 173 -12.95 -2.46 10.27
CA VAL A 173 -12.07 -3.22 9.39
C VAL A 173 -10.84 -2.38 9.04
N PHE A 174 -9.69 -2.72 9.61
CA PHE A 174 -8.42 -2.10 9.26
C PHE A 174 -7.93 -2.64 7.90
N VAL A 175 -7.88 -1.79 6.88
CA VAL A 175 -7.40 -2.15 5.54
C VAL A 175 -5.92 -1.78 5.43
N ASN A 176 -5.05 -2.78 5.42
CA ASN A 176 -3.61 -2.58 5.58
C ASN A 176 -2.84 -2.64 4.26
N GLY A 177 -2.23 -1.53 3.85
CA GLY A 177 -1.37 -1.48 2.66
C GLY A 177 0.09 -1.92 2.88
N HIS A 178 0.56 -2.05 4.13
CA HIS A 178 1.99 -2.20 4.43
C HIS A 178 2.32 -3.45 5.27
N GLY A 179 3.27 -4.28 4.82
CA GLY A 179 3.63 -5.54 5.46
C GLY A 179 4.09 -5.42 6.92
N SER A 180 5.00 -4.50 7.26
CA SER A 180 5.57 -4.45 8.63
C SER A 180 4.60 -3.96 9.70
N ASN A 181 3.49 -3.33 9.31
CA ASN A 181 2.42 -3.01 10.26
C ASN A 181 1.85 -4.26 10.94
N VAL A 182 1.85 -5.42 10.25
CA VAL A 182 1.35 -6.69 10.81
C VAL A 182 2.13 -7.12 12.04
N LYS A 183 3.43 -6.83 12.07
CA LYS A 183 4.37 -7.27 13.11
C LYS A 183 4.03 -6.68 14.49
N VAL A 184 3.35 -5.54 14.53
CA VAL A 184 3.13 -4.77 15.77
C VAL A 184 1.67 -4.56 16.13
N VAL A 185 0.72 -4.83 15.24
CA VAL A 185 -0.67 -4.36 15.40
C VAL A 185 -1.54 -5.22 16.33
N ASP A 186 -1.21 -6.49 16.54
CA ASP A 186 -2.05 -7.43 17.31
C ASP A 186 -2.47 -6.91 18.71
N PRO A 187 -1.57 -6.30 19.52
CA PRO A 187 -1.94 -5.76 20.83
C PRO A 187 -3.09 -4.74 20.79
N VAL A 188 -3.09 -3.80 19.83
CA VAL A 188 -4.15 -2.78 19.75
C VAL A 188 -5.47 -3.38 19.26
N LEU A 189 -5.44 -4.31 18.30
CA LEU A 189 -6.66 -4.97 17.82
C LEU A 189 -7.31 -5.78 18.94
N ARG A 190 -6.50 -6.52 19.71
CA ARG A 190 -6.97 -7.28 20.88
C ARG A 190 -7.53 -6.38 21.95
N LYS A 191 -6.87 -5.26 22.25
CA LYS A 191 -7.36 -4.31 23.25
C LYS A 191 -8.70 -3.71 22.86
N LEU A 192 -8.84 -3.22 21.61
CA LEU A 192 -10.12 -2.73 21.10
C LEU A 192 -11.21 -3.81 21.21
N ARG A 193 -10.93 -5.03 20.76
CA ARG A 193 -11.88 -6.15 20.84
C ARG A 193 -12.26 -6.50 22.29
N SER A 194 -11.28 -6.66 23.17
CA SER A 194 -11.49 -7.13 24.54
C SER A 194 -12.22 -6.10 25.38
N GLU A 195 -11.87 -4.81 25.27
CA GLU A 195 -12.48 -3.75 26.06
C GLU A 195 -13.91 -3.43 25.61
N THR A 196 -14.18 -3.56 24.31
CA THR A 196 -15.43 -3.04 23.73
C THR A 196 -16.39 -4.09 23.23
N GLY A 197 -15.95 -5.32 22.95
CA GLY A 197 -16.77 -6.32 22.27
C GLY A 197 -17.05 -6.03 20.78
N ALA A 198 -16.57 -4.89 20.24
CA ALA A 198 -16.69 -4.56 18.82
C ALA A 198 -16.03 -5.65 17.94
N LEU A 199 -16.53 -5.82 16.71
CA LEU A 199 -15.89 -6.67 15.72
C LEU A 199 -14.69 -5.91 15.14
N ILE A 200 -13.51 -6.47 15.33
CA ILE A 200 -12.26 -5.91 14.84
C ILE A 200 -11.70 -6.87 13.80
N ALA A 201 -11.56 -6.42 12.56
CA ALA A 201 -10.99 -7.18 11.46
C ALA A 201 -9.75 -6.49 10.89
N TYR A 202 -8.85 -7.28 10.32
CA TYR A 202 -7.62 -6.80 9.70
C TYR A 202 -7.48 -7.41 8.30
N TYR A 203 -7.65 -6.59 7.29
CA TYR A 203 -7.62 -6.98 5.88
C TYR A 203 -6.30 -6.61 5.21
N ARG A 204 -5.78 -7.51 4.37
CA ARG A 204 -4.44 -7.42 3.75
C ARG A 204 -4.56 -7.53 2.22
N PRO A 205 -4.78 -6.41 1.50
CA PRO A 205 -4.89 -6.38 0.04
C PRO A 205 -3.52 -6.43 -0.67
N TYR A 206 -2.71 -7.43 -0.37
CA TYR A 206 -1.41 -7.67 -1.01
C TYR A 206 -1.13 -9.17 -1.11
N ALA A 207 -0.13 -9.54 -1.90
CA ALA A 207 0.05 -10.91 -2.38
C ALA A 207 1.50 -11.40 -2.21
N GLU A 208 2.08 -11.20 -1.02
CA GLU A 208 3.47 -11.53 -0.69
C GLU A 208 3.78 -13.05 -0.81
N ARG A 209 3.66 -13.82 0.29
CA ARG A 209 3.85 -15.29 0.28
C ARG A 209 2.66 -16.05 -0.29
N TYR A 210 1.51 -15.40 -0.37
CA TYR A 210 0.26 -16.00 -0.81
C TYR A 210 -0.31 -15.16 -1.95
N LEU A 211 -0.17 -15.64 -3.20
CA LEU A 211 -0.64 -14.91 -4.38
C LEU A 211 -2.17 -14.83 -4.42
N GLY A 212 -2.84 -15.87 -3.89
CA GLY A 212 -4.29 -15.93 -3.73
C GLY A 212 -5.02 -15.57 -5.01
N MET A 213 -5.92 -14.59 -4.93
CA MET A 213 -6.76 -14.15 -6.05
C MET A 213 -5.99 -13.44 -7.17
N LEU A 214 -4.65 -13.40 -7.15
CA LEU A 214 -3.83 -12.79 -8.20
C LEU A 214 -2.89 -13.79 -8.90
N GLU A 215 -3.01 -15.09 -8.62
CA GLU A 215 -2.16 -16.13 -9.21
C GLU A 215 -2.26 -16.20 -10.74
N ASP A 216 -3.43 -15.91 -11.32
CA ASP A 216 -3.66 -15.83 -12.77
C ASP A 216 -3.28 -14.47 -13.38
N VAL A 217 -2.89 -13.49 -12.57
CA VAL A 217 -2.61 -12.11 -12.99
C VAL A 217 -1.12 -11.79 -12.96
N LEU A 218 -0.42 -12.28 -11.94
CA LEU A 218 1.00 -12.06 -11.75
C LEU A 218 1.80 -13.11 -12.52
N GLU A 219 2.66 -12.66 -13.43
CA GLU A 219 3.39 -13.53 -14.36
C GLU A 219 4.76 -13.96 -13.83
N GLY A 220 5.28 -13.27 -12.82
CA GLY A 220 6.56 -13.60 -12.25
C GLY A 220 6.56 -14.98 -11.58
N PRO A 221 7.64 -15.76 -11.75
CA PRO A 221 7.78 -17.03 -11.04
C PRO A 221 7.89 -16.76 -9.53
N VAL A 222 7.48 -17.73 -8.70
CA VAL A 222 7.43 -17.58 -7.24
C VAL A 222 8.79 -17.19 -6.64
N GLU A 223 9.87 -17.65 -7.25
CA GLU A 223 11.26 -17.37 -6.90
C GLU A 223 11.66 -15.89 -7.12
N GLU A 224 10.93 -15.18 -7.97
CA GLU A 224 11.08 -13.74 -8.20
C GLU A 224 10.08 -12.92 -7.39
N THR A 225 9.38 -13.53 -6.43
CA THR A 225 8.58 -12.84 -5.42
C THR A 225 7.65 -11.76 -6.03
N PRO A 226 6.78 -12.11 -7.00
CA PRO A 226 6.11 -11.12 -7.84
C PRO A 226 5.18 -10.16 -7.08
N GLY A 227 4.60 -10.61 -5.96
CA GLY A 227 3.73 -9.80 -5.11
C GLY A 227 4.41 -9.11 -3.92
N TRP A 228 5.74 -9.04 -3.91
CA TRP A 228 6.53 -8.45 -2.83
C TRP A 228 6.96 -7.01 -3.10
N HIS A 229 7.71 -6.45 -2.15
CA HIS A 229 8.16 -5.06 -2.06
C HIS A 229 8.76 -4.51 -3.36
N ALA A 230 8.13 -3.50 -3.91
CA ALA A 230 8.40 -2.84 -5.18
C ALA A 230 8.49 -3.81 -6.37
N GLY A 231 7.84 -4.97 -6.27
CA GLY A 231 7.80 -6.01 -7.28
C GLY A 231 6.75 -5.75 -8.37
N GLU A 232 6.27 -6.82 -9.01
CA GLU A 232 5.32 -6.75 -10.12
C GLU A 232 3.97 -6.17 -9.69
N LEU A 233 3.44 -6.59 -8.53
CA LEU A 233 2.14 -6.15 -8.02
C LEU A 233 2.11 -4.65 -7.71
N GLU A 234 2.97 -4.19 -6.80
CA GLU A 234 2.99 -2.79 -6.34
C GLU A 234 3.33 -1.81 -7.46
N THR A 235 4.22 -2.22 -8.37
CA THR A 235 4.52 -1.42 -9.56
C THR A 235 3.30 -1.33 -10.48
N SER A 236 2.55 -2.44 -10.66
CA SER A 236 1.31 -2.44 -11.45
C SER A 236 0.22 -1.56 -10.82
N GLN A 237 0.10 -1.60 -9.49
CA GLN A 237 -0.84 -0.77 -8.73
C GLN A 237 -0.50 0.72 -8.84
N CYS A 238 0.77 1.09 -8.71
CA CYS A 238 1.22 2.47 -8.89
C CYS A 238 1.04 2.96 -10.33
N LEU A 239 1.33 2.13 -11.34
CA LEU A 239 1.08 2.44 -12.75
C LEU A 239 -0.41 2.64 -13.05
N CYS A 240 -1.27 1.84 -12.42
CA CYS A 240 -2.73 1.97 -12.52
C CYS A 240 -3.23 3.27 -11.86
N HIS A 241 -2.67 3.64 -10.71
CA HIS A 241 -3.06 4.83 -9.97
C HIS A 241 -2.65 6.11 -10.69
N ASP A 242 -1.36 6.26 -10.98
CA ASP A 242 -0.83 7.38 -11.77
C ASP A 242 0.54 7.01 -12.37
N PRO A 243 0.62 6.73 -13.67
CA PRO A 243 1.88 6.35 -14.31
C PRO A 243 2.94 7.45 -14.24
N ARG A 244 2.56 8.72 -14.02
CA ARG A 244 3.51 9.83 -13.88
C ARG A 244 4.30 9.78 -12.58
N LEU A 245 3.86 9.01 -11.59
CA LEU A 245 4.57 8.79 -10.33
C LEU A 245 5.61 7.67 -10.44
N VAL A 246 5.55 6.86 -11.49
CA VAL A 246 6.45 5.72 -11.70
C VAL A 246 7.59 6.13 -12.63
N ARG A 247 8.81 5.76 -12.25
CA ARG A 247 10.05 6.01 -13.00
C ARG A 247 10.65 4.68 -13.43
N MET A 248 9.99 4.00 -14.38
CA MET A 248 10.37 2.65 -14.83
C MET A 248 11.81 2.57 -15.34
N GLU A 249 12.40 3.65 -15.82
CA GLU A 249 13.81 3.73 -16.20
C GLU A 249 14.79 3.54 -15.03
N ARG A 250 14.30 3.66 -13.79
CA ARG A 250 15.05 3.43 -12.55
C ARG A 250 14.74 2.06 -11.92
N ALA A 251 13.81 1.30 -12.50
CA ALA A 251 13.39 0.03 -11.94
C ALA A 251 14.50 -1.00 -12.10
N VAL A 252 14.75 -1.76 -11.04
CA VAL A 252 15.72 -2.85 -11.01
C VAL A 252 15.06 -4.11 -10.49
N LYS A 253 15.49 -5.26 -11.00
CA LYS A 253 15.17 -6.56 -10.40
C LYS A 253 16.16 -6.82 -9.27
N ASP A 254 15.65 -7.21 -8.11
CA ASP A 254 16.46 -7.63 -6.97
C ASP A 254 15.72 -8.70 -6.15
N LYS A 255 16.42 -9.36 -5.23
CA LYS A 255 15.87 -10.41 -4.38
C LYS A 255 16.44 -10.35 -2.98
N ALA A 256 15.64 -10.81 -2.03
CA ALA A 256 16.11 -10.98 -0.67
C ALA A 256 17.23 -12.04 -0.61
N ARG A 257 18.18 -11.82 0.30
CA ARG A 257 19.31 -12.71 0.58
C ARG A 257 19.63 -12.69 2.07
N ALA A 258 20.16 -13.80 2.59
CA ALA A 258 20.63 -13.80 3.97
C ALA A 258 21.83 -12.85 4.10
N PRO A 259 21.94 -12.07 5.19
CA PRO A 259 23.08 -11.17 5.37
C PRO A 259 24.40 -11.96 5.41
N ALA A 260 25.44 -11.41 4.78
CA ALA A 260 26.73 -12.10 4.65
C ALA A 260 27.35 -12.49 6.01
N TRP A 261 27.10 -11.69 7.05
CA TRP A 261 27.61 -11.91 8.40
C TRP A 261 26.99 -13.13 9.10
N LEU A 262 25.82 -13.60 8.66
CA LEU A 262 25.12 -14.73 9.28
C LEU A 262 25.70 -16.09 8.84
N GLY A 263 26.50 -16.11 7.79
CA GLY A 263 27.14 -17.31 7.23
C GLY A 263 26.23 -18.12 6.29
N SER A 264 26.83 -19.08 5.58
CA SER A 264 26.17 -19.80 4.47
C SER A 264 25.15 -20.86 4.89
N GLY A 265 25.00 -21.13 6.19
CA GLY A 265 24.01 -22.09 6.70
C GLY A 265 22.56 -21.60 6.67
N TRP A 266 22.36 -20.31 6.35
CA TRP A 266 21.09 -19.62 6.45
C TRP A 266 20.64 -19.12 5.08
N THR A 267 19.35 -19.20 4.81
CA THR A 267 18.76 -18.74 3.55
C THR A 267 17.57 -17.83 3.82
N LYS A 268 17.57 -16.67 3.16
CA LYS A 268 16.45 -15.72 3.15
C LYS A 268 16.00 -15.52 1.72
N LYS A 269 14.70 -15.70 1.47
CA LYS A 269 14.08 -15.65 0.14
C LYS A 269 13.10 -14.49 -0.02
N ASP A 270 12.72 -13.86 1.09
CA ASP A 270 11.74 -12.79 1.11
C ASP A 270 11.84 -11.88 2.35
N GLY A 271 10.92 -10.93 2.50
CA GLY A 271 10.91 -9.90 3.53
C GLY A 271 10.26 -10.28 4.87
N MET A 272 9.81 -11.53 5.07
CA MET A 272 9.26 -11.93 6.38
C MET A 272 10.36 -12.00 7.47
N PRO A 273 9.98 -11.96 8.76
CA PRO A 273 10.93 -12.12 9.87
C PRO A 273 11.61 -13.49 9.93
N ASP A 274 10.97 -14.55 9.44
CA ASP A 274 11.50 -15.90 9.51
C ASP A 274 12.64 -16.12 8.51
N ILE A 275 13.60 -16.95 8.92
CA ILE A 275 14.75 -17.35 8.13
C ILE A 275 14.90 -18.87 8.07
N GLU A 276 15.36 -19.37 6.92
CA GLU A 276 15.55 -20.80 6.70
C GLU A 276 16.91 -21.27 7.22
N PHE A 277 16.90 -22.28 8.09
CA PHE A 277 18.08 -23.00 8.58
C PHE A 277 17.84 -24.50 8.42
N GLN A 278 18.78 -25.19 7.75
CA GLN A 278 18.67 -26.62 7.46
C GLN A 278 17.34 -27.02 6.78
N GLY A 279 16.77 -26.14 5.95
CA GLY A 279 15.51 -26.36 5.23
C GLY A 279 14.24 -26.04 6.03
N TYR A 280 14.35 -25.56 7.28
CA TYR A 280 13.22 -25.23 8.14
C TYR A 280 13.21 -23.75 8.53
N ARG A 281 12.02 -23.19 8.78
CA ARG A 281 11.83 -21.76 9.14
C ARG A 281 11.26 -21.63 10.56
N TYR A 282 12.09 -21.93 11.56
CA TYR A 282 11.71 -21.84 12.99
C TYR A 282 12.29 -20.62 13.72
N PHE A 283 13.19 -19.88 13.05
CA PHE A 283 13.86 -18.73 13.64
C PHE A 283 13.32 -17.45 13.02
N ASP A 284 12.90 -16.51 13.87
CA ASP A 284 12.64 -15.14 13.48
C ASP A 284 13.85 -14.28 13.83
N MET A 285 14.26 -13.42 12.90
CA MET A 285 15.34 -12.47 13.10
C MET A 285 14.89 -11.07 12.62
N PRO A 286 15.02 -10.03 13.45
CA PRO A 286 14.55 -8.69 13.13
C PRO A 286 15.54 -7.96 12.23
N PHE A 287 15.71 -8.43 10.99
CA PHE A 287 16.61 -7.79 10.04
C PHE A 287 16.16 -6.38 9.66
N GLU A 288 17.12 -5.47 9.53
CA GLU A 288 16.93 -4.20 8.86
C GLU A 288 16.80 -4.43 7.34
N HIS A 289 16.01 -3.62 6.64
CA HIS A 289 15.69 -3.89 5.22
C HIS A 289 16.94 -3.91 4.34
N GLY A 290 17.91 -3.04 4.66
CA GLY A 290 19.20 -2.97 3.97
C GLY A 290 20.09 -4.20 4.15
N GLU A 291 19.84 -5.05 5.15
CA GLU A 291 20.66 -6.25 5.40
C GLU A 291 20.34 -7.40 4.44
N PHE A 292 19.14 -7.43 3.87
CA PHE A 292 18.71 -8.49 2.97
C PHE A 292 18.35 -8.03 1.57
N THR A 293 18.27 -6.72 1.30
CA THR A 293 18.17 -6.15 -0.05
C THR A 293 18.88 -4.80 -0.13
N GLU A 294 19.75 -4.63 -1.13
CA GLU A 294 20.50 -3.38 -1.32
C GLU A 294 19.62 -2.31 -1.99
N SER A 295 18.93 -2.70 -3.06
CA SER A 295 18.06 -1.80 -3.83
C SER A 295 16.78 -1.42 -3.07
N GLY A 296 16.43 -2.19 -2.04
CA GLY A 296 15.15 -2.11 -1.36
C GLY A 296 14.03 -2.84 -2.10
N VAL A 297 14.24 -3.26 -3.36
CA VAL A 297 13.31 -4.06 -4.16
C VAL A 297 13.43 -5.54 -3.77
N MET A 298 12.30 -6.23 -3.74
CA MET A 298 12.20 -7.68 -3.63
C MET A 298 11.25 -8.18 -4.72
N GLY A 299 11.82 -8.43 -5.89
CA GLY A 299 11.12 -9.01 -7.02
C GLY A 299 11.50 -8.38 -8.35
N ASN A 300 10.65 -8.58 -9.36
CA ASN A 300 10.89 -8.12 -10.71
C ASN A 300 9.79 -7.16 -11.20
N PRO A 301 10.02 -5.84 -11.14
CA PRO A 301 9.02 -4.85 -11.56
C PRO A 301 8.83 -4.77 -13.09
N HIS A 302 9.70 -5.38 -13.90
CA HIS A 302 9.64 -5.25 -15.36
C HIS A 302 8.47 -5.98 -16.02
N ARG A 303 7.76 -6.85 -15.29
CA ARG A 303 6.51 -7.48 -15.75
C ARG A 303 5.27 -6.68 -15.36
N ALA A 304 5.44 -5.55 -14.68
CA ALA A 304 4.33 -4.75 -14.20
C ALA A 304 3.56 -4.07 -15.35
N ALA A 305 2.25 -3.97 -15.20
CA ALA A 305 1.38 -3.30 -16.15
C ALA A 305 0.16 -2.71 -15.44
N ALA A 306 -0.28 -1.52 -15.88
CA ALA A 306 -1.40 -0.82 -15.25
C ALA A 306 -2.68 -1.68 -15.16
N TYR A 307 -2.97 -2.50 -16.18
CA TYR A 307 -4.16 -3.36 -16.16
C TYR A 307 -4.12 -4.42 -15.04
N LYS A 308 -2.92 -4.91 -14.66
CA LYS A 308 -2.77 -5.84 -13.54
C LYS A 308 -3.14 -5.17 -12.22
N GLY A 309 -2.78 -3.89 -12.05
CA GLY A 309 -3.17 -3.07 -10.91
C GLY A 309 -4.69 -2.87 -10.84
N GLU A 310 -5.33 -2.58 -11.96
CA GLU A 310 -6.79 -2.43 -12.05
C GLU A 310 -7.54 -3.71 -11.64
N ILE A 311 -7.07 -4.88 -12.12
CA ILE A 311 -7.62 -6.18 -11.73
C ILE A 311 -7.41 -6.40 -10.23
N ALA A 312 -6.19 -6.17 -9.72
CA ALA A 312 -5.89 -6.36 -8.30
C ALA A 312 -6.76 -5.50 -7.39
N PHE A 313 -6.90 -4.21 -7.67
CA PHE A 313 -7.75 -3.31 -6.89
C PHE A 313 -9.22 -3.75 -6.90
N ASN A 314 -9.73 -4.20 -8.04
CA ASN A 314 -11.10 -4.68 -8.13
C ASN A 314 -11.32 -5.97 -7.35
N ARG A 315 -10.43 -6.96 -7.47
CA ARG A 315 -10.54 -8.23 -6.75
C ARG A 315 -10.45 -8.04 -5.25
N PHE A 316 -9.47 -7.26 -4.77
CA PHE A 316 -9.37 -6.96 -3.34
C PHE A 316 -10.58 -6.20 -2.80
N ALA A 317 -11.08 -5.19 -3.53
CA ALA A 317 -12.25 -4.44 -3.10
C ALA A 317 -13.51 -5.32 -3.05
N ASN A 318 -13.75 -6.16 -4.06
CA ASN A 318 -14.91 -7.06 -4.09
C ASN A 318 -14.83 -8.10 -2.96
N HIS A 319 -13.65 -8.69 -2.74
CA HIS A 319 -13.43 -9.63 -1.64
C HIS A 319 -13.66 -8.98 -0.27
N LEU A 320 -13.20 -7.73 -0.09
CA LEU A 320 -13.44 -6.97 1.13
C LEU A 320 -14.94 -6.70 1.35
N ILE A 321 -15.67 -6.34 0.29
CA ILE A 321 -17.13 -6.12 0.35
C ILE A 321 -17.84 -7.41 0.79
N ASP A 322 -17.51 -8.55 0.20
CA ASP A 322 -18.13 -9.82 0.55
C ASP A 322 -17.86 -10.19 2.02
N ALA A 323 -16.63 -9.94 2.52
CA ALA A 323 -16.31 -10.11 3.93
C ALA A 323 -17.12 -9.17 4.84
N VAL A 324 -17.30 -7.90 4.46
CA VAL A 324 -18.14 -6.93 5.19
C VAL A 324 -19.57 -7.43 5.27
N HIS A 325 -20.14 -7.93 4.18
CA HIS A 325 -21.50 -8.48 4.19
C HIS A 325 -21.64 -9.69 5.12
N GLU A 326 -20.62 -10.54 5.25
CA GLU A 326 -20.63 -11.61 6.27
C GLU A 326 -20.54 -11.06 7.68
N PHE A 327 -19.73 -10.02 7.93
CA PHE A 327 -19.63 -9.38 9.24
C PHE A 327 -20.95 -8.74 9.67
N GLU A 328 -21.70 -8.14 8.75
CA GLU A 328 -23.00 -7.52 9.03
C GLU A 328 -24.06 -8.51 9.53
N LYS A 329 -23.90 -9.82 9.25
CA LYS A 329 -24.80 -10.87 9.76
C LYS A 329 -24.55 -11.23 11.22
N VAL A 330 -23.38 -10.90 11.76
CA VAL A 330 -23.00 -11.23 13.14
C VAL A 330 -23.69 -10.27 14.10
N ASP A 331 -24.39 -10.75 15.14
CA ASP A 331 -24.88 -9.86 16.21
C ASP A 331 -23.70 -9.35 17.05
N VAL A 332 -23.39 -8.07 16.96
CA VAL A 332 -22.28 -7.43 17.69
C VAL A 332 -22.83 -6.56 18.82
N LYS A 333 -22.52 -6.95 20.06
CA LYS A 333 -22.84 -6.20 21.28
C LYS A 333 -21.61 -5.43 21.75
N VAL A 334 -21.67 -4.11 21.65
CA VAL A 334 -20.63 -3.22 22.15
C VAL A 334 -20.87 -2.90 23.63
N ARG A 335 -19.79 -2.88 24.41
CA ARG A 335 -19.71 -2.45 25.81
C ARG A 335 -18.66 -1.35 25.94
N ASN A 336 -18.70 -0.58 27.02
CA ASN A 336 -17.74 0.48 27.30
C ASN A 336 -17.55 1.45 26.11
N ALA A 337 -18.62 1.78 25.39
CA ALA A 337 -18.54 2.59 24.17
C ALA A 337 -18.07 4.03 24.46
N ASP A 338 -18.36 4.54 25.66
CA ASP A 338 -18.03 5.91 26.05
C ASP A 338 -16.53 6.19 25.97
N TRP A 339 -16.18 7.25 25.24
CA TRP A 339 -14.83 7.80 25.25
C TRP A 339 -14.56 8.42 26.61
N THR A 340 -13.71 7.77 27.42
CA THR A 340 -13.19 8.35 28.66
C THR A 340 -11.80 8.87 28.37
N ALA A 341 -11.62 10.19 28.44
CA ALA A 341 -10.32 10.82 28.25
C ALA A 341 -9.34 10.27 29.31
N GLY A 342 -8.17 9.79 28.88
CA GLY A 342 -7.03 9.58 29.78
C GLY A 342 -6.63 8.14 30.12
N LYS A 343 -7.23 7.10 29.53
CA LYS A 343 -6.69 5.73 29.66
C LYS A 343 -5.64 5.48 28.59
N THR A 344 -4.38 5.84 28.88
CA THR A 344 -3.25 5.42 28.05
C THR A 344 -3.18 3.89 28.01
N MET A 345 -2.59 3.31 26.95
CA MET A 345 -2.38 1.86 26.82
C MET A 345 -1.70 1.20 28.05
N GLY A 346 -1.01 1.98 28.89
CA GLY A 346 -0.31 1.52 30.10
C GLY A 346 -0.92 1.95 31.45
N GLY A 347 -2.04 2.67 31.47
CA GLY A 347 -2.69 3.07 32.72
C GLY A 347 -3.63 1.99 33.24
N THR A 348 -3.22 1.22 34.25
CA THR A 348 -4.17 0.47 35.08
C THR A 348 -5.08 1.45 35.80
N ALA A 349 -6.38 1.16 35.80
CA ALA A 349 -7.40 1.90 36.55
C ALA A 349 -7.16 1.82 38.06
#